data_AF-A0A970GWS3-F1
#
_entry.id   AF-A0A970GWS3-F1
#
_cell.length_a   1.000
_cell.length_b   1.000
_cell.length_c   1.000
_cell.angle_alpha   90.00
_cell.angle_beta   90.00
_cell.angle_gamma   90.00
#
_symmetry.space_group_name_H-M   'P 1'
#
loop_
_entity.id
_entity.type
_entity.pdbx_description
1 polymer ?
#
loop_
_entity_poly.entity_id
_entity_poly.type
_entity_poly.pdbx_seq_one_letter_code
_entity_poly.pdbx_strand_id
1 'polypeptide(L)'
;MHKPRYLLTAACALCAASVLANVKLATIFNSNMVLQRDMEVPVWGTAEPGEEVAVAFAGQNLKTTADDKGDWEVRLAPLAASTNGRPLVVTGKNTITNANVLVGDVWLCSGQSNMEMSFNWGVTEGAS
;
A
#
# COMPACT_ATOMS: atom_id res chain seq x y z
N MET A 1 -11.89 13.52 71.07
CA MET A 1 -12.81 12.97 70.05
C MET A 1 -12.67 13.79 68.76
N HIS A 2 -11.68 13.50 67.90
CA HIS A 2 -11.56 14.02 66.52
C HIS A 2 -10.87 12.91 65.70
N LYS A 3 -11.56 12.34 64.70
CA LYS A 3 -11.08 11.20 63.88
C LYS A 3 -10.22 11.69 62.71
N PRO A 4 -9.17 10.96 62.30
CA PRO A 4 -8.33 11.34 61.16
C PRO A 4 -9.02 10.95 59.85
N ARG A 5 -9.02 11.84 58.86
CA ARG A 5 -9.45 11.55 57.48
C ARG A 5 -8.19 11.44 56.62
N TYR A 6 -7.67 10.23 56.48
CA TYR A 6 -6.61 9.94 55.51
C TYR A 6 -7.23 9.86 54.12
N LEU A 7 -6.91 10.83 53.27
CA LEU A 7 -7.24 10.84 51.86
C LEU A 7 -6.41 9.77 51.14
N LEU A 8 -7.09 8.70 50.70
CA LEU A 8 -6.53 7.70 49.79
C LEU A 8 -6.38 8.31 48.39
N THR A 9 -5.18 8.76 48.03
CA THR A 9 -4.82 9.05 46.64
C THR A 9 -4.50 7.74 45.93
N ALA A 10 -5.44 7.27 45.10
CA ALA A 10 -5.23 6.16 44.19
C ALA A 10 -4.34 6.62 43.02
N ALA A 11 -3.08 6.17 43.00
CA ALA A 11 -2.18 6.35 41.86
C ALA A 11 -2.60 5.38 40.73
N CYS A 12 -3.28 5.92 39.72
CA CYS A 12 -3.61 5.20 38.50
C CYS A 12 -2.35 5.09 37.64
N ALA A 13 -1.61 3.99 37.78
CA ALA A 13 -0.50 3.66 36.89
C ALA A 13 -1.07 3.22 35.53
N LEU A 14 -1.11 4.13 34.55
CA LEU A 14 -1.29 3.78 33.15
C LEU A 14 -0.03 3.03 32.68
N CYS A 15 -0.05 1.70 32.75
CA CYS A 15 0.85 0.88 31.93
C CYS A 15 0.43 1.08 30.46
N ALA A 16 1.21 1.86 29.71
CA ALA A 16 1.10 1.89 28.26
C ALA A 16 1.57 0.54 27.72
N ALA A 17 0.63 -0.35 27.41
CA ALA A 17 0.92 -1.54 26.63
C ALA A 17 1.28 -1.08 25.21
N SER A 18 2.56 -1.15 24.85
CA SER A 18 3.01 -1.01 23.47
C SER A 18 2.38 -2.14 22.65
N VAL A 19 1.34 -1.83 21.88
CA VAL A 19 0.77 -2.75 20.90
C VAL A 19 1.86 -3.04 19.88
N LEU A 20 2.26 -4.31 19.78
CA LEU A 20 3.18 -4.77 18.75
C LEU A 20 2.43 -4.77 17.41
N ALA A 21 2.63 -3.75 16.58
CA ALA A 21 2.04 -3.65 15.26
C ALA A 21 3.10 -3.98 14.21
N ASN A 22 2.88 -5.08 13.49
CA ASN A 22 3.70 -5.48 12.35
C ASN A 22 3.69 -4.39 11.25
N VAL A 23 4.81 -4.25 10.53
CA VAL A 23 4.85 -3.47 9.30
C VAL A 23 3.81 -3.99 8.31
N LYS A 24 3.07 -3.06 7.73
CA LYS A 24 2.04 -3.27 6.71
C LYS A 24 2.39 -2.42 5.50
N LEU A 25 2.34 -3.03 4.34
CA LEU A 25 2.45 -2.33 3.06
C LEU A 25 1.05 -1.87 2.62
N ALA A 26 0.96 -0.73 1.92
CA ALA A 26 -0.32 -0.27 1.40
C ALA A 26 -0.96 -1.30 0.46
N THR A 27 -2.28 -1.42 0.48
CA THR A 27 -3.04 -2.51 -0.17
C THR A 27 -2.94 -2.53 -1.69
N ILE A 28 -2.55 -1.41 -2.32
CA ILE A 28 -2.31 -1.34 -3.76
C ILE A 28 -1.10 -2.17 -4.20
N PHE A 29 -0.17 -2.44 -3.28
CA PHE A 29 1.02 -3.23 -3.56
C PHE A 29 0.70 -4.70 -3.33
N ASN A 30 0.78 -5.49 -4.41
CA ASN A 30 0.53 -6.91 -4.35
C ASN A 30 1.46 -7.67 -5.32
N SER A 31 1.45 -9.00 -5.23
CA SER A 31 2.11 -9.85 -6.21
C SER A 31 1.43 -9.72 -7.58
N ASN A 32 2.20 -9.90 -8.67
CA ASN A 32 1.75 -9.78 -10.06
C ASN A 32 1.29 -8.36 -10.47
N MET A 33 1.85 -7.32 -9.85
CA MET A 33 1.58 -5.93 -10.22
C MET A 33 2.65 -5.35 -11.16
N VAL A 34 2.38 -4.17 -11.71
CA VAL A 34 3.32 -3.40 -12.53
C VAL A 34 3.57 -2.04 -11.89
N LEU A 35 4.82 -1.70 -11.62
CA LEU A 35 5.25 -0.36 -11.21
C LEU A 35 5.57 0.51 -12.43
N GLN A 36 5.29 1.81 -12.34
CA GLN A 36 5.58 2.76 -13.41
C GLN A 36 7.08 2.89 -13.65
N ARG A 37 7.48 3.00 -14.92
CA ARG A 37 8.87 3.21 -15.34
C ARG A 37 9.23 4.69 -15.44
N ASP A 38 10.51 4.98 -15.52
CA ASP A 38 11.06 6.31 -15.85
C ASP A 38 10.62 7.45 -14.92
N MET A 39 10.12 7.13 -13.72
CA MET A 39 9.74 8.08 -12.68
C MET A 39 10.01 7.51 -11.28
N GLU A 40 10.08 8.38 -10.27
CA GLU A 40 10.15 7.95 -8.89
C GLU A 40 8.88 7.19 -8.48
N VAL A 41 9.06 6.04 -7.82
CA VAL A 41 7.95 5.23 -7.34
C VAL A 41 7.89 5.30 -5.82
N PRO A 42 6.89 6.00 -5.24
CA PRO A 42 6.68 5.96 -3.80
C PRO A 42 6.21 4.56 -3.40
N VAL A 43 6.78 4.03 -2.33
CA VAL A 43 6.36 2.80 -1.65
C VAL A 43 6.09 3.16 -0.21
N TRP A 44 4.89 2.87 0.28
CA TRP A 44 4.43 3.35 1.57
C TRP A 44 3.55 2.33 2.29
N GLY A 45 3.37 2.57 3.58
CA GLY A 45 2.56 1.72 4.43
C GLY A 45 2.46 2.26 5.85
N THR A 46 2.15 1.35 6.78
CA THR A 46 2.12 1.65 8.22
C THR A 46 3.01 0.69 9.00
N ALA A 47 3.56 1.11 10.13
CA ALA A 47 4.34 0.32 11.06
C ALA A 47 4.20 0.91 12.48
N GLU A 48 4.87 0.35 13.48
CA GLU A 48 4.94 1.03 14.78
C GLU A 48 5.69 2.36 14.66
N PRO A 49 5.25 3.42 15.37
CA PRO A 49 6.01 4.66 15.45
C PRO A 49 7.47 4.43 15.87
N GLY A 50 8.41 4.97 15.08
CA GLY A 50 9.85 4.78 15.30
C GLY A 50 10.43 3.46 14.78
N GLU A 51 9.63 2.59 14.15
CA GLU A 51 10.12 1.35 13.54
C GLU A 51 10.94 1.63 12.28
N GLU A 52 12.14 1.03 12.17
CA GLU A 52 12.93 1.05 10.94
C GLU A 52 12.32 0.09 9.92
N VAL A 53 12.01 0.62 8.73
CA VAL A 53 11.48 -0.13 7.59
C VAL A 53 12.50 -0.08 6.45
N ALA A 54 12.87 -1.24 5.92
CA ALA A 54 13.71 -1.40 4.75
C ALA A 54 12.89 -1.90 3.56
N VAL A 55 13.09 -1.32 2.38
CA VAL A 55 12.44 -1.70 1.13
C VAL A 55 13.49 -2.05 0.10
N ALA A 56 13.44 -3.27 -0.41
CA ALA A 56 14.34 -3.76 -1.45
C ALA A 56 13.58 -4.10 -2.73
N PHE A 57 13.99 -3.50 -3.84
CA PHE A 57 13.44 -3.78 -5.16
C PHE A 57 14.43 -3.45 -6.28
N ALA A 58 14.54 -4.33 -7.28
CA ALA A 58 15.32 -4.10 -8.50
C ALA A 58 16.78 -3.61 -8.27
N GLY A 59 17.42 -4.07 -7.18
CA GLY A 59 18.79 -3.67 -6.81
C GLY A 59 18.88 -2.43 -5.92
N GLN A 60 17.78 -1.72 -5.71
CA GLN A 60 17.67 -0.64 -4.72
C GLN A 60 17.36 -1.23 -3.35
N ASN A 61 17.94 -0.66 -2.30
CA ASN A 61 17.64 -0.97 -0.91
C ASN A 61 17.59 0.33 -0.11
N LEU A 62 16.38 0.75 0.25
CA LEU A 62 16.12 2.02 0.92
C LEU A 62 15.63 1.76 2.34
N LYS A 63 15.98 2.63 3.27
CA LYS A 63 15.52 2.58 4.65
C LYS A 63 14.78 3.85 5.02
N THR A 64 13.78 3.71 5.86
CA THR A 64 13.03 4.83 6.46
C THR A 64 12.62 4.44 7.87
N THR A 65 12.09 5.41 8.61
CA THR A 65 11.54 5.19 9.95
C THR A 65 10.09 5.66 9.93
N ALA A 66 9.20 4.85 10.48
CA ALA A 66 7.80 5.24 10.61
C ALA A 66 7.65 6.42 11.57
N ASP A 67 6.82 7.38 11.19
CA ASP A 67 6.58 8.61 11.94
C ASP A 67 5.76 8.37 13.22
N ASP A 68 5.46 9.43 13.97
CA ASP A 68 4.68 9.34 15.22
C ASP A 68 3.25 8.78 15.03
N LYS A 69 2.74 8.79 13.79
CA LYS A 69 1.44 8.21 13.43
C LYS A 69 1.56 6.78 12.92
N GLY A 70 2.79 6.30 12.72
CA GLY A 70 3.10 4.99 12.17
C GLY A 70 3.16 4.98 10.65
N ASP A 71 3.05 6.12 9.97
CA ASP A 71 3.13 6.21 8.51
C ASP A 71 4.60 6.19 8.07
N TRP A 72 4.88 5.50 6.96
CA TRP A 72 6.23 5.49 6.36
C TRP A 72 6.15 5.49 4.83
N GLU A 73 7.14 6.11 4.20
CA GLU A 73 7.32 6.15 2.75
C GLU A 73 8.80 6.10 2.38
N VAL A 74 9.12 5.42 1.28
CA VAL A 74 10.38 5.54 0.55
C VAL A 74 10.09 5.82 -0.91
N ARG A 75 11.04 6.43 -1.62
CA ARG A 75 10.94 6.68 -3.06
C ARG A 75 12.01 5.91 -3.80
N LEU A 76 11.60 4.90 -4.55
CA LEU A 76 12.49 4.19 -5.46
C LEU A 76 12.87 5.16 -6.59
N ALA A 77 14.17 5.21 -6.91
CA ALA A 77 14.67 5.95 -8.05
C ALA A 77 14.05 5.38 -9.35
N PRO A 78 14.00 6.17 -10.44
CA PRO A 78 13.45 5.73 -11.72
C PRO A 78 13.96 4.37 -12.17
N LEU A 79 13.04 3.50 -12.54
CA LEU A 79 13.31 2.12 -12.96
C LEU A 79 13.10 1.99 -14.47
N ALA A 80 14.00 1.28 -15.13
CA ALA A 80 13.82 0.92 -16.54
C ALA A 80 12.74 -0.17 -16.68
N ALA A 81 12.01 -0.13 -17.80
CA ALA A 81 11.03 -1.16 -18.14
C ALA A 81 11.66 -2.56 -18.11
N SER A 82 10.96 -3.52 -17.53
CA SER A 82 11.44 -4.90 -17.40
C SER A 82 10.25 -5.86 -17.36
N THR A 83 10.26 -6.83 -18.26
CA THR A 83 9.33 -7.98 -18.26
C THR A 83 9.74 -9.08 -17.28
N ASN A 84 10.94 -8.98 -16.69
CA ASN A 84 11.38 -9.88 -15.64
C ASN A 84 10.79 -9.45 -14.30
N GLY A 85 9.87 -10.25 -13.76
CA GLY A 85 9.22 -10.03 -12.48
C GLY A 85 10.19 -10.24 -11.32
N ARG A 86 10.21 -9.29 -10.37
CA ARG A 86 11.14 -9.28 -9.23
C ARG A 86 10.36 -9.23 -7.91
N PRO A 87 10.93 -9.75 -6.81
CA PRO A 87 10.30 -9.58 -5.51
C PRO A 87 10.46 -8.14 -5.02
N LEU A 88 9.35 -7.52 -4.60
CA LEU A 88 9.36 -6.34 -3.74
C LEU A 88 9.36 -6.84 -2.29
N VAL A 89 10.42 -6.52 -1.56
CA VAL A 89 10.60 -6.99 -0.18
C VAL A 89 10.54 -5.79 0.76
N VAL A 90 9.70 -5.88 1.78
CA VAL A 90 9.60 -4.89 2.86
C VAL A 90 9.93 -5.59 4.16
N THR A 91 10.89 -5.05 4.90
CA THR A 91 11.39 -5.63 6.15
C THR A 91 11.30 -4.58 7.25
N GLY A 92 10.52 -4.90 8.29
CA GLY A 92 10.53 -4.23 9.59
C GLY A 92 10.64 -5.29 10.67
N LYS A 93 9.75 -5.29 11.65
CA LYS A 93 9.60 -6.37 12.65
C LYS A 93 9.16 -7.70 12.01
N ASN A 94 8.48 -7.63 10.88
CA ASN A 94 8.16 -8.75 10.01
C ASN A 94 8.63 -8.46 8.57
N THR A 95 8.64 -9.51 7.74
CA THR A 95 8.98 -9.37 6.32
C THR A 95 7.74 -9.62 5.46
N ILE A 96 7.48 -8.73 4.51
CA ILE A 96 6.49 -8.87 3.44
C ILE A 96 7.25 -9.08 2.13
N THR A 97 6.80 -10.02 1.30
CA THR A 97 7.37 -10.25 -0.02
C THR A 97 6.25 -10.36 -1.04
N ASN A 98 6.20 -9.39 -1.95
CA ASN A 98 5.31 -9.40 -3.10
C ASN A 98 6.08 -9.93 -4.31
N ALA A 99 5.63 -11.06 -4.85
CA ALA A 99 6.30 -11.76 -5.93
C ALA A 99 5.86 -11.23 -7.31
N ASN A 100 6.71 -11.41 -8.32
CA ASN A 100 6.38 -11.09 -9.71
C ASN A 100 5.93 -9.62 -9.91
N VAL A 101 6.65 -8.67 -9.31
CA VAL A 101 6.42 -7.25 -9.54
C VAL A 101 7.24 -6.82 -10.77
N LEU A 102 6.54 -6.29 -11.78
CA LEU A 102 7.10 -5.83 -13.06
C LEU A 102 7.32 -4.32 -13.06
N VAL A 103 8.06 -3.81 -14.05
CA VAL A 103 8.24 -2.37 -14.27
C VAL A 103 7.84 -2.04 -15.71
N GLY A 104 6.91 -1.10 -15.89
CA GLY A 104 6.44 -0.69 -17.22
C GLY A 104 5.12 0.08 -17.19
N ASP A 105 4.53 0.24 -18.37
CA ASP A 105 3.22 0.88 -18.54
C ASP A 105 2.14 -0.18 -18.77
N VAL A 106 0.93 0.07 -18.25
CA VAL A 106 -0.23 -0.79 -18.50
C VAL A 106 -1.14 -0.08 -19.51
N TRP A 107 -1.27 -0.67 -20.70
CA TRP A 107 -2.18 -0.19 -21.76
C TRP A 107 -3.39 -1.10 -21.86
N LEU A 108 -4.59 -0.54 -21.66
CA LEU A 108 -5.84 -1.24 -21.94
C LEU A 108 -6.19 -1.02 -23.42
N CYS A 109 -5.82 -1.97 -24.28
CA CYS A 109 -6.16 -1.93 -25.70
C CYS A 109 -7.63 -2.31 -25.91
N SER A 110 -8.54 -1.36 -25.69
CA SER A 110 -9.93 -1.48 -26.13
C SER A 110 -10.01 -1.26 -27.65
N GLY A 111 -9.57 -2.25 -28.44
CA GLY A 111 -9.68 -2.22 -29.89
C GLY A 111 -11.11 -1.90 -30.35
N GLN A 112 -11.23 -1.22 -31.50
CA GLN A 112 -12.48 -0.83 -32.15
C GLN A 112 -13.58 -1.88 -32.00
N SER A 113 -14.72 -1.41 -31.50
CA SER A 113 -15.96 -2.12 -31.27
C SER A 113 -16.40 -2.96 -32.48
N ASN A 114 -16.27 -4.28 -32.40
CA ASN A 114 -17.21 -5.20 -33.07
C ASN A 114 -18.51 -5.33 -32.27
N MET A 115 -18.89 -4.27 -31.55
CA MET A 115 -20.20 -4.15 -30.92
C MET A 115 -21.10 -3.46 -31.94
N GLU A 116 -21.25 -4.09 -33.11
CA GLU A 116 -22.30 -3.79 -34.08
C GLU A 116 -23.62 -4.15 -33.41
N MET A 117 -24.17 -3.19 -32.65
CA MET A 117 -25.57 -3.21 -32.26
C MET A 117 -26.37 -2.77 -33.49
N SER A 118 -26.90 -3.74 -34.23
CA SER A 118 -27.97 -3.51 -35.19
C SER A 118 -29.23 -3.06 -34.43
N PHE A 119 -29.34 -1.77 -34.16
CA PHE A 119 -30.61 -1.15 -33.78
C PHE A 119 -31.50 -1.07 -35.04
N ASN A 120 -32.17 -2.17 -35.38
CA ASN A 120 -33.38 -2.04 -36.19
C ASN A 120 -34.51 -1.55 -35.29
N TRP A 121 -34.66 -0.22 -35.27
CA TRP A 121 -35.69 0.52 -34.56
C TRP A 121 -37.10 0.21 -35.10
N GLY A 122 -38.01 -0.10 -34.17
CA GLY A 122 -39.40 0.38 -34.11
C GLY A 122 -40.27 0.44 -35.38
N VAL A 123 -41.23 -0.49 -35.43
CA VAL A 123 -42.68 -0.19 -35.43
C VAL A 123 -43.31 0.52 -36.66
N THR A 124 -44.20 -0.27 -37.29
CA THR A 124 -45.45 0.01 -38.05
C THR A 124 -45.38 0.73 -39.40
N GLU A 125 -45.51 -0.05 -40.47
CA GLU A 125 -46.24 0.41 -41.65
C GLU A 125 -47.74 0.23 -41.43
N GLY A 126 -48.45 1.34 -41.36
CA GLY A 126 -49.88 1.41 -41.60
C GLY A 126 -50.17 2.73 -42.29
N ALA A 127 -50.36 2.71 -43.61
CA ALA A 127 -51.26 3.59 -44.39
C ALA A 127 -51.01 3.44 -45.90
N SER A 128 -51.92 2.71 -46.56
CA SER A 128 -52.66 3.03 -47.81
C SER A 128 -52.91 1.78 -48.64
#